data_AF-A0A8U0FEB3-F1
#
_entry.id   AF-A0A8U0FEB3-F1
#
_cell.length_a   1.000
_cell.length_b   1.000
_cell.length_c   1.000
_cell.angle_alpha   90.00
_cell.angle_beta   90.00
_cell.angle_gamma   90.00
#
_symmetry.space_group_name_H-M   'P 1'
#
loop_
_entity.id
_entity.type
_entity.pdbx_description
1 polymer ?
#
loop_
_entity_poly.entity_id
_entity_poly.type
_entity_poly.pdbx_seq_one_letter_code
_entity_poly.pdbx_strand_id
1 'polypeptide(L)'
;MASVIGGTGSFFGPWKENHAWAQGAKPIKLGLTCGASGQYGNSGQDDFRGIKMAIDEFNAKGGVLGRQVSFITADTETTPATGSRVAERFITREDCTILIGALHSGVANAITQVASKYGVIYMNTNSSAPSEAGENCSRVKFVWDGNGTNFSKASVKNAVDSIGKNWMLLTNDYVWGHTTSAATKAQVEAAGGKIIDNLLVPQNTRDFTAYLLKIQQAKPDVVATAIGGDDIKALREQVAQLKLDGKPAWINNQQDWPDVWGAPDSLFGVFGTTWYHKLQLPGVADFVKKWQAANKDGPIPVPGNVSYNGYMRDARIAPCDRAGRVDQQRQDHQGDREPQGLGDGPHAAFRRLHGSRDASDAADDLSGATQRQAGRQHRSVRDHQLDRAEIRRR
;
A
#
# COMPACT_ATOMS: atom_id res chain seq x y z
N MET A 1 -45.08 49.68 -2.63
CA MET A 1 -44.07 48.98 -3.46
C MET A 1 -42.86 48.74 -2.59
N ALA A 2 -42.59 47.48 -2.27
CA ALA A 2 -41.50 47.08 -1.39
C ALA A 2 -40.17 47.05 -2.16
N SER A 3 -39.11 47.56 -1.54
CA SER A 3 -37.72 47.42 -2.01
C SER A 3 -36.91 46.91 -0.83
N VAL A 4 -36.71 45.60 -0.78
CA VAL A 4 -35.79 44.93 0.15
C VAL A 4 -34.41 44.95 -0.51
N ILE A 5 -33.45 45.67 0.06
CA ILE A 5 -32.04 45.52 -0.25
C ILE A 5 -31.42 44.75 0.92
N GLY A 6 -31.15 43.46 0.70
CA GLY A 6 -30.42 42.62 1.63
C GLY A 6 -28.94 42.97 1.61
N GLY A 7 -28.42 43.50 2.72
CA GLY A 7 -26.99 43.66 2.94
C GLY A 7 -26.36 42.33 3.33
N THR A 8 -25.47 41.80 2.50
CA THR A 8 -24.54 40.73 2.86
C THR A 8 -23.51 41.27 3.85
N GLY A 9 -23.65 40.93 5.14
CA GLY A 9 -22.62 41.17 6.13
C GLY A 9 -21.46 40.21 5.93
N SER A 10 -20.39 40.64 5.26
CA SER A 10 -19.11 39.94 5.23
C SER A 10 -18.48 39.99 6.63
N PHE A 11 -18.28 38.83 7.22
CA PHE A 11 -17.67 38.63 8.53
C PHE A 11 -16.14 38.84 8.42
N PHE A 12 -15.68 40.09 8.49
CA PHE A 12 -14.24 40.39 8.60
C PHE A 12 -13.82 40.33 10.08
N GLY A 13 -13.41 39.14 10.53
CA GLY A 13 -12.61 39.01 11.76
C GLY A 13 -11.18 39.55 11.54
N PRO A 14 -10.40 39.84 12.59
CA PRO A 14 -9.07 40.44 12.49
C PRO A 14 -8.03 39.37 12.16
N TRP A 15 -8.22 38.64 11.06
CA TRP A 15 -7.19 37.75 10.51
C TRP A 15 -6.52 38.52 9.38
N LYS A 16 -5.48 39.28 9.72
CA LYS A 16 -4.48 39.63 8.72
C LYS A 16 -3.94 38.30 8.20
N GLU A 17 -4.18 37.98 6.93
CA GLU A 17 -3.36 37.00 6.23
C GLU A 17 -1.95 37.57 6.16
N ASN A 18 -1.18 37.33 7.22
CA ASN A 18 0.25 37.52 7.21
C ASN A 18 0.80 36.41 6.31
N HIS A 19 0.87 36.67 5.01
CA HIS A 19 1.80 35.95 4.14
C HIS A 19 3.21 36.33 4.59
N ALA A 20 3.68 35.67 5.65
CA ALA A 20 5.08 35.66 5.99
C ALA A 20 5.79 34.87 4.89
N TRP A 21 6.33 35.57 3.90
CA TRP A 21 7.36 35.02 3.02
C TRP A 21 8.58 34.76 3.91
N ALA A 22 8.65 33.56 4.48
CA ALA A 22 9.78 33.16 5.29
C ALA A 22 11.03 33.13 4.40
N GLN A 23 11.84 34.19 4.47
CA GLN A 23 13.24 34.14 4.07
C GLN A 23 13.92 33.05 4.91
N GLY A 24 14.23 31.91 4.28
CA GLY A 24 15.10 30.86 4.86
C GLY A 24 14.41 29.64 5.50
N ALA A 25 13.22 29.22 5.06
CA ALA A 25 12.65 27.96 5.54
C ALA A 25 13.54 26.75 5.18
N LYS A 26 13.94 25.96 6.20
CA LYS A 26 14.79 24.76 6.03
C LYS A 26 14.17 23.81 4.98
N PRO A 27 14.97 23.10 4.16
CA PRO A 27 14.44 22.08 3.25
C PRO A 27 13.58 21.04 3.97
N ILE A 28 12.57 20.52 3.28
CA ILE A 28 11.80 19.36 3.76
C ILE A 28 12.69 18.14 3.53
N LYS A 29 13.18 17.51 4.60
CA LYS A 29 14.07 16.35 4.50
C LYS A 29 13.28 15.05 4.62
N LEU A 30 13.36 14.22 3.58
CA LEU A 30 12.71 12.92 3.48
C LEU A 30 13.72 11.79 3.78
N GLY A 31 13.26 10.74 4.45
CA GLY A 31 14.04 9.52 4.70
C GLY A 31 13.56 8.38 3.82
N LEU A 32 14.34 8.01 2.80
CA LEU A 32 13.99 6.96 1.85
C LEU A 32 14.53 5.62 2.33
N THR A 33 13.63 4.68 2.63
CA THR A 33 13.96 3.34 3.15
C THR A 33 13.93 2.29 2.04
N CYS A 34 14.31 2.67 0.82
CA CYS A 34 14.34 1.79 -0.34
C CYS A 34 15.47 0.76 -0.19
N GLY A 35 15.16 -0.53 -0.31
CA GLY A 35 16.17 -1.58 -0.26
C GLY A 35 17.11 -1.47 -1.46
N ALA A 36 18.42 -1.45 -1.23
CA ALA A 36 19.42 -1.52 -2.29
C ALA A 36 19.97 -2.93 -2.49
N SER A 37 19.77 -3.83 -1.53
CA SER A 37 20.20 -5.23 -1.55
C SER A 37 19.15 -6.18 -0.98
N GLY A 38 19.50 -7.47 -0.95
CA GLY A 38 18.62 -8.56 -0.51
C GLY A 38 17.59 -8.95 -1.57
N GLN A 39 16.60 -9.75 -1.15
CA GLN A 39 15.60 -10.38 -2.03
C GLN A 39 14.84 -9.40 -2.94
N TYR A 40 14.72 -8.12 -2.53
CA TYR A 40 13.98 -7.08 -3.26
C TYR A 40 14.87 -5.93 -3.76
N GLY A 41 16.20 -6.11 -3.87
CA GLY A 41 17.12 -5.03 -4.25
C GLY A 41 16.80 -4.37 -5.60
N ASN A 42 16.43 -5.16 -6.61
CA ASN A 42 16.02 -4.63 -7.92
C ASN A 42 14.76 -3.76 -7.83
N SER A 43 13.75 -4.23 -7.08
CA SER A 43 12.53 -3.46 -6.84
C SER A 43 12.82 -2.19 -6.04
N GLY A 44 13.67 -2.23 -5.02
CA GLY A 44 13.97 -1.03 -4.23
C GLY A 44 14.76 0.02 -4.99
N GLN A 45 15.63 -0.36 -5.94
CA GLN A 45 16.22 0.60 -6.87
C GLN A 45 15.21 1.20 -7.84
N ASP A 46 14.19 0.44 -8.25
CA ASP A 46 13.11 0.94 -9.11
C ASP A 46 12.19 1.91 -8.38
N ASP A 47 11.85 1.60 -7.13
CA ASP A 47 11.09 2.45 -6.22
C ASP A 47 11.81 3.79 -5.99
N PHE A 48 13.10 3.72 -5.66
CA PHE A 48 13.95 4.91 -5.46
C PHE A 48 13.96 5.83 -6.69
N ARG A 49 14.04 5.28 -7.90
CA ARG A 49 14.00 6.07 -9.14
C ARG A 49 12.65 6.78 -9.31
N GLY A 50 11.54 6.10 -9.01
CA GLY A 50 10.19 6.68 -8.99
C GLY A 50 10.06 7.86 -8.03
N ILE A 51 10.48 7.63 -6.79
CA ILE A 51 10.53 8.63 -5.72
C ILE A 51 11.36 9.84 -6.13
N LYS A 52 12.60 9.59 -6.60
CA LYS A 52 13.52 10.66 -7.00
C LYS A 52 12.94 11.51 -8.14
N MET A 53 12.32 10.87 -9.14
CA MET A 53 11.68 11.59 -10.24
C MET A 53 10.58 12.54 -9.72
N ALA A 54 9.76 12.13 -8.76
CA ALA A 54 8.75 12.99 -8.15
C ALA A 54 9.38 14.18 -7.39
N ILE A 55 10.45 13.93 -6.62
CA ILE A 55 11.18 14.96 -5.88
C ILE A 55 11.80 15.99 -6.82
N ASP A 56 12.48 15.55 -7.88
CA ASP A 56 13.09 16.43 -8.87
C ASP A 56 12.05 17.37 -9.50
N GLU A 57 10.85 16.85 -9.79
CA GLU A 57 9.75 17.65 -10.34
C GLU A 57 9.18 18.68 -9.37
N PHE A 58 9.06 18.34 -8.09
CA PHE A 58 8.65 19.31 -7.08
C PHE A 58 9.65 20.45 -6.99
N ASN A 59 10.93 20.12 -6.91
CA ASN A 59 12.00 21.10 -6.81
C ASN A 59 12.08 22.00 -8.04
N ALA A 60 11.90 21.44 -9.25
CA ALA A 60 11.81 22.20 -10.49
C ALA A 60 10.62 23.18 -10.54
N LYS A 61 9.55 22.92 -9.77
CA LYS A 61 8.38 23.80 -9.63
C LYS A 61 8.48 24.77 -8.43
N GLY A 62 9.66 24.94 -7.86
CA GLY A 62 9.89 25.82 -6.70
C GLY A 62 9.74 25.13 -5.33
N GLY A 63 9.64 23.80 -5.32
CA GLY A 63 9.54 22.98 -4.11
C GLY A 63 8.11 22.79 -3.62
N VAL A 64 7.98 22.33 -2.37
CA VAL A 64 6.70 22.13 -1.67
C VAL A 64 6.53 23.25 -0.65
N LEU A 65 5.45 24.02 -0.76
CA LEU A 65 5.23 25.24 0.04
C LEU A 65 6.39 26.25 -0.03
N GLY A 66 7.04 26.35 -1.20
CA GLY A 66 8.21 27.20 -1.39
C GLY A 66 9.49 26.67 -0.72
N ARG A 67 9.48 25.45 -0.16
CA ARG A 67 10.65 24.79 0.43
C ARG A 67 11.16 23.71 -0.52
N GLN A 68 12.47 23.70 -0.78
CA GLN A 68 13.10 22.61 -1.52
C GLN A 68 12.99 21.31 -0.71
N VAL A 69 12.80 20.20 -1.42
CA VAL A 69 12.76 18.85 -0.87
C VAL A 69 14.15 18.24 -1.00
N SER A 70 14.73 17.84 0.12
CA SER A 70 15.96 17.03 0.16
C SER A 70 15.63 15.64 0.66
N PHE A 71 16.51 14.67 0.38
CA PHE A 71 16.33 13.32 0.87
C PHE A 71 17.65 12.70 1.28
N ILE A 72 17.56 11.70 2.15
CA ILE A 72 18.63 10.73 2.40
C ILE A 72 18.08 9.34 2.16
N THR A 73 18.94 8.42 1.74
CA THR A 73 18.57 7.03 1.48
C THR A 73 19.50 6.09 2.21
N ALA A 74 19.00 4.91 2.55
CA ALA A 74 19.80 3.85 3.15
C ALA A 74 19.20 2.50 2.86
N ASP A 75 20.09 1.53 2.64
CA ASP A 75 19.70 0.16 2.43
C ASP A 75 19.09 -0.43 3.71
N THR A 76 17.91 -1.03 3.57
CA THR A 76 17.27 -1.79 4.64
C THR A 76 17.76 -3.24 4.70
N GLU A 77 18.55 -3.67 3.72
CA GLU A 77 19.08 -5.03 3.56
C GLU A 77 17.96 -6.08 3.47
N THR A 78 16.72 -5.64 3.22
CA THR A 78 15.51 -6.47 3.30
C THR A 78 15.28 -7.08 4.71
N THR A 79 15.85 -6.51 5.78
CA THR A 79 15.68 -7.05 7.15
C THR A 79 14.94 -6.09 8.11
N PRO A 80 14.00 -6.59 8.94
CA PRO A 80 13.31 -5.76 9.94
C PRO A 80 14.24 -5.03 10.91
N ALA A 81 15.33 -5.68 11.30
CA ALA A 81 16.32 -5.10 12.22
C ALA A 81 17.04 -3.89 11.61
N THR A 82 17.56 -4.03 10.39
CA THR A 82 18.20 -2.90 9.69
C THR A 82 17.16 -1.82 9.37
N GLY A 83 15.94 -2.18 8.96
CA GLY A 83 14.83 -1.23 8.76
C GLY A 83 14.55 -0.35 10.00
N SER A 84 14.47 -0.96 11.19
CA SER A 84 14.28 -0.22 12.45
C SER A 84 15.44 0.75 12.73
N ARG A 85 16.68 0.27 12.59
CA ARG A 85 17.89 1.08 12.79
C ARG A 85 17.98 2.26 11.82
N VAL A 86 17.63 2.05 10.55
CA VAL A 86 17.60 3.09 9.52
C VAL A 86 16.55 4.14 9.86
N ALA A 87 15.32 3.73 10.17
CA ALA A 87 14.24 4.63 10.56
C ALA A 87 14.59 5.47 11.80
N GLU A 88 15.13 4.82 12.84
CA GLU A 88 15.55 5.47 14.08
C GLU A 88 16.62 6.54 13.78
N ARG A 89 17.64 6.20 12.99
CA ARG A 89 18.69 7.14 12.59
C ARG A 89 18.11 8.32 11.80
N PHE A 90 17.26 8.04 10.82
CA PHE A 90 16.64 9.06 9.98
C PHE A 90 15.85 10.07 10.80
N ILE A 91 15.10 9.60 11.79
CA ILE A 91 14.30 10.47 12.65
C ILE A 91 15.17 11.22 13.67
N THR A 92 16.04 10.50 14.39
CA THR A 92 16.71 11.04 15.59
C THR A 92 18.01 11.80 15.31
N ARG A 93 18.71 11.47 14.22
CA ARG A 93 20.02 12.08 13.90
C ARG A 93 19.99 12.94 12.65
N GLU A 94 19.08 12.63 11.74
CA GLU A 94 19.05 13.25 10.42
C GLU A 94 17.88 14.21 10.23
N ASP A 95 16.98 14.34 11.21
CA ASP A 95 15.81 15.23 11.16
C ASP A 95 14.90 14.98 9.94
N CYS A 96 14.77 13.72 9.51
CA CYS A 96 13.78 13.36 8.49
C CYS A 96 12.37 13.55 9.03
N THR A 97 11.56 14.31 8.30
CA THR A 97 10.18 14.67 8.67
C THR A 97 9.15 13.63 8.23
N ILE A 98 9.47 12.90 7.16
CA ILE A 98 8.64 11.83 6.59
C ILE A 98 9.56 10.70 6.16
N LEU A 99 9.15 9.46 6.45
CA LEU A 99 9.79 8.26 5.91
C LEU A 99 9.00 7.75 4.70
N ILE A 100 9.69 7.26 3.68
CA ILE A 100 9.08 6.81 2.42
C ILE A 100 9.76 5.52 1.96
N GLY A 101 8.97 4.53 1.56
CA GLY A 101 9.46 3.33 0.88
C GLY A 101 9.06 2.03 1.56
N ALA A 102 9.90 1.02 1.36
CA ALA A 102 9.81 -0.39 1.75
C ALA A 102 9.06 -1.30 0.78
N LEU A 103 9.71 -2.44 0.53
CA LEU A 103 9.32 -3.50 -0.40
C LEU A 103 8.91 -4.76 0.37
N HIS A 104 9.56 -5.00 1.52
CA HIS A 104 9.32 -6.16 2.36
C HIS A 104 8.43 -5.79 3.55
N SER A 105 7.29 -6.48 3.69
CA SER A 105 6.29 -6.15 4.72
C SER A 105 6.76 -6.28 6.17
N GLY A 106 7.74 -7.15 6.44
CA GLY A 106 8.37 -7.20 7.77
C GLY A 106 9.20 -5.95 8.07
N VAL A 107 9.85 -5.38 7.05
CA VAL A 107 10.62 -4.14 7.16
C VAL A 107 9.66 -2.96 7.36
N ALA A 108 8.58 -2.90 6.58
CA ALA A 108 7.57 -1.86 6.71
C ALA A 108 6.91 -1.86 8.10
N ASN A 109 6.58 -3.03 8.65
CA ASN A 109 6.04 -3.13 10.01
C ASN A 109 7.05 -2.66 11.06
N ALA A 110 8.33 -2.99 10.92
CA ALA A 110 9.37 -2.55 11.83
C ALA A 110 9.60 -1.03 11.78
N ILE A 111 9.65 -0.45 10.57
CA ILE A 111 9.69 1.01 10.37
C ILE A 111 8.46 1.67 10.98
N THR A 112 7.28 1.07 10.83
CA THR A 112 6.02 1.59 11.39
C THR A 112 6.09 1.70 12.91
N GLN A 113 6.68 0.72 13.61
CA GLN A 113 6.83 0.77 15.07
C GLN A 113 7.71 1.96 15.50
N VAL A 114 8.84 2.16 14.83
CA VAL A 114 9.73 3.30 15.10
C VAL A 114 9.05 4.63 14.77
N ALA A 115 8.44 4.73 13.58
CA ALA A 115 7.71 5.93 13.15
C ALA A 115 6.58 6.28 14.13
N SER A 116 5.84 5.27 14.62
CA SER A 116 4.76 5.46 15.61
C SER A 116 5.29 5.94 16.96
N LYS A 117 6.44 5.43 17.41
CA LYS A 117 7.10 5.88 18.66
C LYS A 117 7.46 7.37 18.62
N TYR A 118 7.83 7.90 17.46
CA TYR A 118 8.23 9.30 17.28
C TYR A 118 7.15 10.20 16.67
N GLY A 119 5.97 9.66 16.34
CA GLY A 119 4.91 10.43 15.67
C GLY A 119 5.27 10.90 14.25
N VAL A 120 6.16 10.18 13.56
CA VAL A 120 6.62 10.54 12.20
C VAL A 120 5.79 9.82 11.16
N ILE A 121 5.36 10.54 10.12
CA ILE A 121 4.59 9.96 9.01
C ILE A 121 5.48 8.99 8.22
N TYR A 122 4.94 7.81 7.93
CA TYR A 122 5.55 6.79 7.10
C TYR A 122 4.66 6.46 5.90
N MET A 123 5.18 6.73 4.70
CA MET A 123 4.56 6.42 3.43
C MET A 123 5.12 5.10 2.90
N ASN A 124 4.36 4.03 3.04
CA ASN A 124 4.68 2.76 2.40
C ASN A 124 4.28 2.83 0.92
N THR A 125 5.25 2.53 0.04
CA THR A 125 5.12 2.58 -1.42
C THR A 125 4.71 1.25 -2.03
N ASN A 126 5.30 0.12 -1.61
CA ASN A 126 5.24 -1.14 -2.36
C ASN A 126 5.05 -2.42 -1.51
N SER A 127 5.36 -2.40 -0.22
CA SER A 127 5.07 -3.57 0.62
C SER A 127 3.56 -3.75 0.81
N SER A 128 3.10 -5.00 0.71
CA SER A 128 1.72 -5.29 0.29
C SER A 128 1.04 -6.40 1.10
N ALA A 129 1.55 -6.72 2.30
CA ALA A 129 0.90 -7.71 3.15
C ALA A 129 -0.49 -7.21 3.55
N PRO A 130 -1.56 -8.01 3.41
CA PRO A 130 -2.91 -7.64 3.85
C PRO A 130 -2.98 -7.13 5.30
N SER A 131 -2.11 -7.62 6.20
CA SER A 131 -2.08 -7.17 7.59
C SER A 131 -1.66 -5.70 7.74
N GLU A 132 -0.93 -5.11 6.81
CA GLU A 132 -0.38 -3.75 6.97
C GLU A 132 -1.44 -2.65 7.06
N ALA A 133 -2.57 -2.84 6.38
CA ALA A 133 -3.73 -1.96 6.45
C ALA A 133 -4.85 -2.52 7.37
N GLY A 134 -4.63 -3.71 7.94
CA GLY A 134 -5.54 -4.37 8.88
C GLY A 134 -4.94 -4.42 10.29
N GLU A 135 -4.56 -5.62 10.73
CA GLU A 135 -4.01 -5.87 12.07
C GLU A 135 -2.83 -4.96 12.45
N ASN A 136 -1.92 -4.70 11.50
CA ASN A 136 -0.72 -3.88 11.69
C ASN A 136 -0.91 -2.44 11.17
N CYS A 137 -2.15 -1.95 11.13
CA CYS A 137 -2.41 -0.55 10.79
C CYS A 137 -1.82 0.39 11.85
N SER A 138 -1.50 1.62 11.43
CA SER A 138 -1.04 2.67 12.34
C SER A 138 -1.53 4.02 11.83
N ARG A 139 -1.83 4.94 12.75
CA ARG A 139 -2.21 6.33 12.42
C ARG A 139 -1.14 7.06 11.61
N VAL A 140 0.12 6.65 11.71
CA VAL A 140 1.22 7.29 10.99
C VAL A 140 1.63 6.57 9.72
N LYS A 141 1.10 5.37 9.44
CA LYS A 141 1.43 4.60 8.22
C LYS A 141 0.34 4.77 7.18
N PHE A 142 0.75 5.10 5.96
CA PHE A 142 -0.12 5.11 4.78
C PHE A 142 0.39 4.10 3.74
N VAL A 143 -0.39 3.05 3.48
CA VAL A 143 -0.08 1.99 2.50
C VAL A 143 -0.61 2.38 1.12
N TRP A 144 0.27 2.41 0.11
CA TRP A 144 -0.09 2.87 -1.24
C TRP A 144 -0.51 1.72 -2.14
N ASP A 145 0.29 0.66 -2.14
CA ASP A 145 0.11 -0.44 -3.07
C ASP A 145 -1.17 -1.23 -2.80
N GLY A 146 -1.59 -1.99 -3.80
CA GLY A 146 -2.54 -3.07 -3.60
C GLY A 146 -1.95 -4.10 -2.65
N ASN A 147 -2.80 -4.79 -1.90
CA ASN A 147 -2.36 -5.89 -1.03
C ASN A 147 -2.83 -7.23 -1.58
N GLY A 148 -2.31 -8.32 -0.98
CA GLY A 148 -2.63 -9.68 -1.42
C GLY A 148 -4.13 -10.01 -1.49
N THR A 149 -4.97 -9.37 -0.67
CA THR A 149 -6.42 -9.54 -0.71
C THR A 149 -7.02 -8.92 -1.97
N ASN A 150 -6.53 -7.75 -2.39
CA ASN A 150 -7.00 -7.05 -3.57
C ASN A 150 -6.70 -7.85 -4.84
N PHE A 151 -5.48 -8.38 -4.95
CA PHE A 151 -5.10 -9.18 -6.11
C PHE A 151 -5.85 -10.52 -6.18
N SER A 152 -6.06 -11.17 -5.04
CA SER A 152 -6.90 -12.39 -5.00
C SER A 152 -8.33 -12.10 -5.43
N LYS A 153 -8.92 -10.95 -5.02
CA LYS A 153 -10.28 -10.58 -5.43
C LYS A 153 -10.42 -10.43 -6.94
N ALA A 154 -9.34 -10.00 -7.61
CA ALA A 154 -9.34 -9.80 -9.04
C ALA A 154 -9.27 -11.11 -9.84
N SER A 155 -8.66 -12.17 -9.31
CA SER A 155 -8.33 -13.38 -10.06
C SER A 155 -9.08 -14.65 -9.59
N VAL A 156 -9.29 -14.81 -8.29
CA VAL A 156 -9.66 -16.10 -7.68
C VAL A 156 -10.99 -16.62 -8.18
N LYS A 157 -12.06 -15.81 -8.12
CA LYS A 157 -13.40 -16.28 -8.51
C LYS A 157 -13.42 -16.80 -9.95
N ASN A 158 -12.86 -16.02 -10.87
CA ASN A 158 -12.81 -16.40 -12.28
C ASN A 158 -11.99 -17.69 -12.49
N ALA A 159 -10.84 -17.82 -11.81
CA ALA A 159 -10.01 -19.01 -11.90
C ALA A 159 -10.68 -20.26 -11.33
N VAL A 160 -11.45 -20.13 -10.23
CA VAL A 160 -12.24 -21.25 -9.68
C VAL A 160 -13.33 -21.69 -10.67
N ASP A 161 -14.00 -20.73 -11.30
CA ASP A 161 -15.09 -21.00 -12.25
C ASP A 161 -14.59 -21.57 -13.58
N SER A 162 -13.43 -21.12 -14.08
CA SER A 162 -12.95 -21.43 -15.45
C SER A 162 -11.82 -22.44 -15.53
N ILE A 163 -11.02 -22.62 -14.47
CA ILE A 163 -9.84 -23.50 -14.48
C ILE A 163 -10.10 -24.75 -13.64
N GLY A 164 -10.49 -24.58 -12.37
CA GLY A 164 -10.76 -25.70 -11.49
C GLY A 164 -10.78 -25.36 -10.01
N LYS A 165 -11.13 -26.37 -9.20
CA LYS A 165 -11.46 -26.22 -7.78
C LYS A 165 -10.34 -26.69 -6.86
N ASN A 166 -9.36 -27.45 -7.33
CA ASN A 166 -8.27 -27.99 -6.52
C ASN A 166 -7.06 -27.06 -6.60
N TRP A 167 -6.81 -26.31 -5.52
CA TRP A 167 -5.79 -25.28 -5.47
C TRP A 167 -4.67 -25.67 -4.51
N MET A 168 -3.43 -25.44 -4.92
CA MET A 168 -2.28 -25.51 -4.02
C MET A 168 -1.72 -24.10 -3.81
N LEU A 169 -1.30 -23.81 -2.59
CA LEU A 169 -0.63 -22.55 -2.26
C LEU A 169 0.88 -22.79 -2.18
N LEU A 170 1.66 -21.85 -2.71
CA LEU A 170 3.11 -21.80 -2.55
C LEU A 170 3.46 -20.45 -1.93
N THR A 171 4.00 -20.47 -0.71
CA THR A 171 4.00 -19.31 0.19
C THR A 171 5.40 -19.00 0.67
N ASN A 172 5.91 -17.79 0.44
CA ASN A 172 7.14 -17.38 1.10
C ASN A 172 6.90 -17.30 2.62
N ASP A 173 7.80 -17.91 3.40
CA ASP A 173 7.66 -18.09 4.85
C ASP A 173 7.99 -16.81 5.64
N TYR A 174 7.16 -15.79 5.44
CA TYR A 174 7.18 -14.54 6.18
C TYR A 174 5.82 -13.83 6.08
N VAL A 175 5.68 -12.70 6.79
CA VAL A 175 4.39 -12.01 6.99
C VAL A 175 3.58 -11.78 5.71
N TRP A 176 4.20 -11.36 4.60
CA TRP A 176 3.46 -11.12 3.36
C TRP A 176 2.95 -12.42 2.74
N GLY A 177 3.80 -13.45 2.63
CA GLY A 177 3.39 -14.73 2.07
C GLY A 177 2.24 -15.33 2.89
N HIS A 178 2.40 -15.39 4.22
CA HIS A 178 1.36 -15.95 5.11
C HIS A 178 0.03 -15.23 4.99
N THR A 179 0.03 -13.89 5.05
CA THR A 179 -1.22 -13.11 5.04
C THR A 179 -1.87 -13.08 3.65
N THR A 180 -1.07 -13.09 2.58
CA THR A 180 -1.55 -13.20 1.20
C THR A 180 -2.14 -14.57 0.89
N SER A 181 -1.47 -15.65 1.31
CA SER A 181 -1.97 -17.01 1.14
C SER A 181 -3.21 -17.28 1.98
N ALA A 182 -3.30 -16.73 3.20
CA ALA A 182 -4.51 -16.79 4.01
C ALA A 182 -5.70 -16.06 3.34
N ALA A 183 -5.47 -14.85 2.80
CA ALA A 183 -6.48 -14.12 2.05
C ALA A 183 -6.93 -14.86 0.79
N THR A 184 -5.98 -15.46 0.06
CA THR A 184 -6.26 -16.28 -1.13
C THR A 184 -7.08 -17.52 -0.77
N LYS A 185 -6.67 -18.26 0.27
CA LYS A 185 -7.42 -19.43 0.79
C LYS A 185 -8.87 -19.09 1.07
N ALA A 186 -9.11 -18.03 1.86
CA ALA A 186 -10.46 -17.63 2.24
C ALA A 186 -11.33 -17.32 1.00
N GLN A 187 -10.76 -16.70 -0.03
CA GLN A 187 -11.49 -16.37 -1.25
C GLN A 187 -11.71 -17.58 -2.17
N VAL A 188 -10.76 -18.51 -2.23
CA VAL A 188 -10.90 -19.77 -2.98
C VAL A 188 -12.02 -20.60 -2.37
N GLU A 189 -12.02 -20.76 -1.05
CA GLU A 189 -13.06 -21.51 -0.31
C GLU A 189 -14.44 -20.84 -0.46
N ALA A 190 -14.51 -19.50 -0.37
CA ALA A 190 -15.74 -18.76 -0.61
C ALA A 190 -16.27 -18.88 -2.05
N ALA A 191 -15.39 -19.08 -3.03
CA ALA A 191 -15.76 -19.33 -4.43
C ALA A 191 -16.10 -20.81 -4.71
N GLY A 192 -16.05 -21.69 -3.70
CA GLY A 192 -16.35 -23.12 -3.83
C GLY A 192 -15.18 -23.97 -4.34
N GLY A 193 -13.96 -23.43 -4.30
CA GLY A 193 -12.72 -24.18 -4.45
C GLY A 193 -12.25 -24.81 -3.12
N LYS A 194 -11.17 -25.56 -3.18
CA LYS A 194 -10.54 -26.24 -2.05
C LYS A 194 -9.02 -26.06 -2.13
N ILE A 195 -8.41 -25.72 -0.99
CA ILE A 195 -6.96 -25.78 -0.84
C ILE A 195 -6.55 -27.22 -0.51
N ILE A 196 -5.77 -27.85 -1.38
CA ILE A 196 -5.29 -29.23 -1.20
C ILE A 196 -4.01 -29.28 -0.35
N ASP A 197 -3.15 -28.26 -0.45
CA ASP A 197 -1.95 -28.11 0.36
C ASP A 197 -1.46 -26.64 0.34
N ASN A 198 -0.62 -26.28 1.30
CA ASN A 198 0.11 -25.01 1.34
C ASN A 198 1.59 -25.28 1.64
N LEU A 199 2.43 -25.13 0.62
CA LEU A 199 3.87 -25.33 0.70
C LEU A 199 4.55 -24.04 1.14
N LEU A 200 5.17 -24.05 2.32
CA LEU A 200 5.97 -22.94 2.83
C LEU A 200 7.39 -22.99 2.25
N VAL A 201 7.86 -21.85 1.73
CA VAL A 201 9.14 -21.67 1.07
C VAL A 201 9.95 -20.64 1.84
N PRO A 202 11.10 -21.01 2.43
CA PRO A 202 11.99 -20.04 3.06
C PRO A 202 12.39 -18.91 2.08
N GLN A 203 12.55 -17.70 2.58
CA GLN A 203 13.06 -16.59 1.77
C GLN A 203 14.49 -16.88 1.27
N ASN A 204 14.82 -16.38 0.07
CA ASN A 204 16.08 -16.63 -0.64
C ASN A 204 16.24 -18.08 -1.13
N THR A 205 15.14 -18.79 -1.36
CA THR A 205 15.17 -20.14 -1.94
C THR A 205 15.62 -20.06 -3.41
N ARG A 206 16.65 -20.85 -3.75
CA ARG A 206 17.18 -20.94 -5.13
C ARG A 206 16.91 -22.28 -5.79
N ASP A 207 16.57 -23.31 -5.03
CA ASP A 207 16.17 -24.61 -5.53
C ASP A 207 14.71 -24.89 -5.15
N PHE A 208 13.84 -24.93 -6.15
CA PHE A 208 12.41 -25.21 -6.01
C PHE A 208 12.04 -26.65 -6.37
N THR A 209 13.02 -27.50 -6.75
CA THR A 209 12.79 -28.84 -7.28
C THR A 209 11.88 -29.67 -6.38
N ALA A 210 12.13 -29.69 -5.07
CA ALA A 210 11.32 -30.45 -4.13
C ALA A 210 9.85 -29.99 -4.07
N TYR A 211 9.58 -28.68 -4.18
CA TYR A 211 8.22 -28.14 -4.20
C TYR A 211 7.53 -28.45 -5.53
N LEU A 212 8.25 -28.32 -6.66
CA LEU A 212 7.73 -28.61 -7.98
C LEU A 212 7.39 -30.10 -8.15
N LEU A 213 8.20 -31.01 -7.60
CA LEU A 213 7.90 -32.44 -7.56
C LEU A 213 6.62 -32.74 -6.75
N LYS A 214 6.43 -32.08 -5.60
CA LYS A 214 5.19 -32.21 -4.81
C LYS A 214 3.97 -31.71 -5.59
N ILE A 215 4.09 -30.56 -6.27
CA ILE A 215 3.03 -30.02 -7.14
C ILE A 215 2.69 -31.02 -8.25
N GLN A 216 3.69 -31.61 -8.91
CA GLN A 216 3.48 -32.64 -9.95
C GLN A 216 2.75 -33.88 -9.43
N GLN A 217 3.10 -34.34 -8.23
CA GLN A 217 2.49 -35.52 -7.61
C GLN A 217 1.03 -35.25 -7.19
N ALA A 218 0.77 -34.07 -6.62
CA ALA A 218 -0.54 -33.67 -6.14
C ALA A 218 -1.52 -33.30 -7.27
N LYS A 219 -1.00 -32.90 -8.44
CA LYS A 219 -1.78 -32.53 -9.64
C LYS A 219 -2.92 -31.53 -9.34
N PRO A 220 -2.64 -30.37 -8.73
CA PRO A 220 -3.66 -29.34 -8.54
C PRO A 220 -4.16 -28.82 -9.90
N ASP A 221 -5.34 -28.22 -9.92
CA ASP A 221 -5.83 -27.45 -11.07
C ASP A 221 -5.07 -26.12 -11.18
N VAL A 222 -4.84 -25.48 -10.02
CA VAL A 222 -4.21 -24.16 -9.89
C VAL A 222 -3.14 -24.17 -8.79
N VAL A 223 -1.99 -23.54 -9.07
CA VAL A 223 -1.01 -23.15 -8.05
C VAL A 223 -1.06 -21.64 -7.88
N ALA A 224 -1.47 -21.18 -6.70
CA ALA A 224 -1.41 -19.78 -6.33
C ALA A 224 -0.11 -19.49 -5.59
N THR A 225 0.73 -18.62 -6.15
CA THR A 225 2.03 -18.26 -5.59
C THR A 225 1.94 -16.93 -4.85
N ALA A 226 2.35 -16.95 -3.59
CA ALA A 226 2.77 -15.79 -2.83
C ALA A 226 4.29 -15.87 -2.67
N ILE A 227 4.99 -15.80 -3.81
CA ILE A 227 6.45 -15.84 -3.93
C ILE A 227 6.87 -14.58 -4.67
N GLY A 228 7.84 -13.83 -4.13
CA GLY A 228 8.20 -12.51 -4.68
C GLY A 228 9.71 -12.25 -4.72
N GLY A 229 10.10 -11.20 -5.44
CA GLY A 229 11.50 -10.79 -5.56
C GLY A 229 12.35 -11.83 -6.29
N ASP A 230 13.52 -12.07 -5.74
CA ASP A 230 14.47 -13.01 -6.32
C ASP A 230 14.00 -14.49 -6.33
N ASP A 231 13.14 -14.88 -5.39
CA ASP A 231 12.61 -16.24 -5.30
C ASP A 231 11.69 -16.58 -6.47
N ILE A 232 10.86 -15.62 -6.93
CA ILE A 232 9.94 -15.87 -8.06
C ILE A 232 10.71 -16.03 -9.38
N LYS A 233 11.88 -15.39 -9.52
CA LYS A 233 12.76 -15.57 -10.68
C LYS A 233 13.26 -17.02 -10.75
N ALA A 234 13.80 -17.52 -9.64
CA ALA A 234 14.31 -18.89 -9.54
C ALA A 234 13.20 -19.94 -9.73
N LEU A 235 12.02 -19.71 -9.13
CA LEU A 235 10.85 -20.56 -9.34
C LEU A 235 10.47 -20.62 -10.83
N ARG A 236 10.39 -19.47 -11.49
CA ARG A 236 9.97 -19.35 -12.90
C ARG A 236 10.94 -20.10 -13.83
N GLU A 237 12.24 -19.92 -13.62
CA GLU A 237 13.27 -20.64 -14.38
C GLU A 237 13.10 -22.16 -14.27
N GLN A 238 12.87 -22.68 -13.06
CA GLN A 238 12.74 -24.12 -12.84
C GLN A 238 11.41 -24.69 -13.33
N VAL A 239 10.32 -23.92 -13.23
CA VAL A 239 9.04 -24.29 -13.86
C VAL A 239 9.21 -24.46 -15.36
N ALA A 240 9.92 -23.53 -16.03
CA ALA A 240 10.21 -23.63 -17.45
C ALA A 240 11.13 -24.83 -17.79
N GLN A 241 12.18 -25.07 -17.00
CA GLN A 241 13.08 -26.23 -17.17
C GLN A 241 12.35 -27.57 -17.07
N LEU A 242 11.40 -27.69 -16.13
CA LEU A 242 10.58 -28.88 -15.92
C LEU A 242 9.33 -28.92 -16.82
N LYS A 243 9.12 -27.92 -17.68
CA LYS A 243 7.97 -27.81 -18.61
C LYS A 243 6.63 -27.86 -17.87
N LEU A 244 6.55 -27.17 -16.73
CA LEU A 244 5.37 -27.08 -15.87
C LEU A 244 4.57 -25.78 -16.07
N ASP A 245 4.98 -24.95 -17.03
CA ASP A 245 4.40 -23.65 -17.35
C ASP A 245 2.98 -23.74 -17.93
N GLY A 246 2.63 -24.87 -18.58
CA GLY A 246 1.30 -25.09 -19.16
C GLY A 246 0.26 -25.75 -18.23
N LYS A 247 0.71 -26.57 -17.26
CA LYS A 247 -0.14 -27.23 -16.23
C LYS A 247 0.70 -27.53 -14.97
N PRO A 248 0.19 -27.26 -13.75
CA PRO A 248 -1.10 -26.63 -13.41
C PRO A 248 -1.17 -25.16 -13.89
N ALA A 249 -2.33 -24.53 -13.78
CA ALA A 249 -2.39 -23.09 -14.04
C ALA A 249 -1.68 -22.33 -12.90
N TRP A 250 -0.83 -21.37 -13.25
CA TRP A 250 -0.10 -20.57 -12.28
C TRP A 250 -0.76 -19.21 -12.10
N ILE A 251 -1.05 -18.86 -10.85
CA ILE A 251 -1.55 -17.54 -10.48
C ILE A 251 -0.58 -16.94 -9.48
N ASN A 252 0.18 -15.95 -9.91
CA ASN A 252 0.98 -15.16 -9.00
C ASN A 252 0.14 -14.03 -8.41
N ASN A 253 0.05 -13.99 -7.09
CA ASN A 253 -0.78 -12.99 -6.42
C ASN A 253 -0.32 -11.57 -6.77
N GLN A 254 0.98 -11.31 -6.71
CA GLN A 254 1.55 -10.00 -7.06
C GLN A 254 2.84 -10.18 -7.84
N GLN A 255 3.00 -9.38 -8.89
CA GLN A 255 4.20 -9.33 -9.69
C GLN A 255 4.75 -7.91 -9.77
N ASP A 256 5.96 -7.77 -9.27
CA ASP A 256 6.77 -6.58 -9.48
C ASP A 256 7.42 -6.62 -10.87
N TRP A 257 7.37 -5.51 -11.58
CA TRP A 257 7.95 -5.39 -12.91
C TRP A 257 9.46 -5.71 -12.98
N PRO A 258 10.29 -5.25 -12.01
CA PRO A 258 11.71 -5.60 -11.97
C PRO A 258 12.00 -7.10 -11.84
N ASP A 259 11.04 -7.91 -11.41
CA ASP A 259 11.20 -9.35 -11.29
C ASP A 259 10.98 -10.09 -12.62
N VAL A 260 10.31 -9.47 -13.60
CA VAL A 260 9.97 -10.09 -14.89
C VAL A 260 10.64 -9.43 -16.09
N TRP A 261 11.16 -8.21 -15.94
CA TRP A 261 11.73 -7.44 -17.05
C TRP A 261 12.85 -8.20 -17.81
N GLY A 262 13.74 -8.87 -17.10
CA GLY A 262 14.85 -9.62 -17.68
C GLY A 262 14.48 -11.02 -18.22
N ALA A 263 13.21 -11.41 -18.13
CA ALA A 263 12.78 -12.79 -18.36
C ALA A 263 11.60 -12.94 -19.35
N PRO A 264 11.57 -12.24 -20.50
CA PRO A 264 10.39 -12.21 -21.38
C PRO A 264 9.95 -13.60 -21.90
N ASP A 265 10.90 -14.51 -22.16
CA ASP A 265 10.61 -15.82 -22.77
C ASP A 265 10.18 -16.90 -21.75
N SER A 266 10.31 -16.65 -20.45
CA SER A 266 9.87 -17.55 -19.39
C SER A 266 8.62 -17.05 -18.65
N LEU A 267 7.96 -16.02 -19.18
CA LEU A 267 6.72 -15.51 -18.59
C LEU A 267 5.55 -16.46 -18.85
N PHE A 268 5.13 -17.15 -17.79
CA PHE A 268 3.90 -17.95 -17.76
C PHE A 268 2.98 -17.51 -16.63
N GLY A 269 1.74 -18.00 -16.69
CA GLY A 269 0.71 -17.79 -15.68
C GLY A 269 0.03 -16.42 -15.76
N VAL A 270 -0.88 -16.20 -14.82
CA VAL A 270 -1.57 -14.91 -14.61
C VAL A 270 -0.96 -14.26 -13.37
N PHE A 271 -0.77 -12.94 -13.40
CA PHE A 271 -0.26 -12.22 -12.25
C PHE A 271 -1.03 -10.93 -11.95
N GLY A 272 -1.15 -10.60 -10.67
CA GLY A 272 -1.67 -9.33 -10.21
C GLY A 272 -0.63 -8.21 -10.33
N THR A 273 -1.04 -7.04 -10.79
CA THR A 273 -0.23 -5.82 -10.75
C THR A 273 -1.13 -4.60 -10.61
N THR A 274 -0.66 -3.55 -9.93
CA THR A 274 -1.41 -2.30 -9.72
C THR A 274 -1.30 -1.34 -10.89
N TRP A 275 -0.28 -1.48 -11.73
CA TRP A 275 -0.06 -0.58 -12.86
C TRP A 275 0.81 -1.22 -13.95
N TYR A 276 0.55 -0.88 -15.22
CA TYR A 276 1.31 -1.39 -16.35
C TYR A 276 1.51 -0.33 -17.46
N HIS A 277 2.72 -0.24 -18.00
CA HIS A 277 3.09 0.82 -18.95
C HIS A 277 2.41 0.73 -20.32
N LYS A 278 1.81 -0.42 -20.67
CA LYS A 278 1.07 -0.58 -21.94
C LYS A 278 -0.44 -0.35 -21.81
N LEU A 279 -0.91 0.12 -20.66
CA LEU A 279 -2.32 0.46 -20.48
C LEU A 279 -2.72 1.60 -21.43
N GLN A 280 -3.81 1.40 -22.17
CA GLN A 280 -4.37 2.41 -23.09
C GLN A 280 -5.31 3.36 -22.33
N LEU A 281 -4.76 4.06 -21.35
CA LEU A 281 -5.49 4.99 -20.48
C LEU A 281 -4.87 6.39 -20.55
N PRO A 282 -5.67 7.46 -20.32
CA PRO A 282 -5.16 8.83 -20.31
C PRO A 282 -3.96 9.01 -19.36
N GLY A 283 -2.92 9.71 -19.83
CA GLY A 283 -1.71 10.02 -19.06
C GLY A 283 -0.66 8.90 -18.97
N VAL A 284 -0.98 7.66 -19.33
CA VAL A 284 -0.01 6.54 -19.28
C VAL A 284 1.14 6.77 -20.25
N ALA A 285 0.85 7.08 -21.52
CA ALA A 285 1.88 7.31 -22.53
C ALA A 285 2.80 8.51 -22.16
N ASP A 286 2.23 9.56 -21.56
CA ASP A 286 3.00 10.73 -21.13
C ASP A 286 3.91 10.40 -19.94
N PHE A 287 3.40 9.65 -18.97
CA PHE A 287 4.22 9.17 -17.85
C PHE A 287 5.37 8.27 -18.33
N VAL A 288 5.11 7.35 -19.26
CA VAL A 288 6.14 6.48 -19.83
C VAL A 288 7.24 7.29 -20.53
N LYS A 289 6.87 8.26 -21.38
CA LYS A 289 7.84 9.15 -22.03
C LYS A 289 8.68 9.94 -21.02
N LYS A 290 8.04 10.41 -19.95
CA LYS A 290 8.69 11.17 -18.89
C LYS A 290 9.66 10.32 -18.09
N TRP A 291 9.26 9.10 -17.73
CA TRP A 291 10.13 8.11 -17.10
C TRP A 291 11.34 7.81 -17.98
N GLN A 292 11.12 7.52 -19.26
CA GLN A 292 12.20 7.26 -20.22
C GLN A 292 13.18 8.43 -20.32
N ALA A 293 12.68 9.67 -20.29
CA ALA A 293 13.54 10.85 -20.30
C ALA A 293 14.36 11.01 -19.02
N ALA A 294 13.78 10.68 -17.86
CA ALA A 294 14.42 10.78 -16.55
C ALA A 294 15.36 9.59 -16.22
N ASN A 295 15.14 8.43 -16.84
CA ASN A 295 15.83 7.17 -16.53
C ASN A 295 16.50 6.53 -17.76
N LYS A 296 17.08 7.36 -18.65
CA LYS A 296 17.69 6.91 -19.92
C LYS A 296 18.77 5.85 -19.74
N ASP A 297 19.58 5.98 -18.68
CA ASP A 297 20.71 5.11 -18.38
C ASP A 297 20.35 4.02 -17.36
N GLY A 298 19.07 3.90 -17.01
CA GLY A 298 18.60 2.91 -16.05
C GLY A 298 18.54 1.49 -16.64
N PRO A 299 18.66 0.45 -15.80
CA PRO A 299 18.62 -0.94 -16.27
C PRO A 299 17.25 -1.38 -16.81
N ILE A 300 16.19 -0.63 -16.47
CA ILE A 300 14.82 -0.86 -16.91
C ILE A 300 14.32 0.43 -17.58
N PRO A 301 14.27 0.49 -18.93
CA PRO A 301 13.94 1.71 -19.67
C PRO A 301 12.45 2.08 -19.63
N VAL A 302 11.58 1.19 -19.13
CA VAL A 302 10.14 1.45 -18.99
C VAL A 302 9.74 1.38 -17.52
N PRO A 303 8.76 2.20 -17.09
CA PRO A 303 8.28 2.10 -15.72
C PRO A 303 7.46 0.82 -15.53
N GLY A 304 7.39 0.39 -14.27
CA GLY A 304 6.52 -0.68 -13.79
C GLY A 304 5.65 -0.20 -12.63
N ASN A 305 4.94 -1.14 -12.00
CA ASN A 305 4.17 -0.85 -10.79
C ASN A 305 5.06 -0.27 -9.68
N VAL A 306 6.27 -0.81 -9.48
CA VAL A 306 7.16 -0.41 -8.40
C VAL A 306 7.60 1.06 -8.50
N SER A 307 8.15 1.45 -9.66
CA SER A 307 8.50 2.84 -9.97
C SER A 307 7.30 3.78 -10.02
N TYR A 308 6.16 3.33 -10.56
CA TYR A 308 4.94 4.13 -10.58
C TYR A 308 4.42 4.40 -9.17
N ASN A 309 4.46 3.40 -8.28
CA ASN A 309 4.03 3.53 -6.89
C ASN A 309 4.89 4.52 -6.12
N GLY A 310 6.23 4.41 -6.25
CA GLY A 310 7.16 5.38 -5.68
C GLY A 310 6.88 6.80 -6.17
N TYR A 311 6.73 6.99 -7.48
CA TYR A 311 6.40 8.29 -8.07
C TYR A 311 5.06 8.85 -7.57
N MET A 312 3.98 8.06 -7.63
CA MET A 312 2.63 8.54 -7.35
C MET A 312 2.37 8.80 -5.88
N ARG A 313 2.93 7.98 -5.00
CA ARG A 313 2.82 8.20 -3.56
C ARG A 313 3.48 9.53 -3.19
N ASP A 314 4.64 9.80 -3.76
CA ASP A 314 5.42 11.00 -3.43
C ASP A 314 4.85 12.26 -4.09
N ALA A 315 4.36 12.14 -5.33
CA ALA A 315 3.63 13.20 -6.02
C ALA A 315 2.43 13.74 -5.20
N ARG A 316 1.94 12.96 -4.22
CA ARG A 316 0.82 13.31 -3.33
C ARG A 316 1.25 13.78 -1.93
N ILE A 317 2.54 14.00 -1.66
CA ILE A 317 3.03 14.58 -0.40
C ILE A 317 2.79 16.11 -0.36
N ALA A 318 2.90 16.80 -1.50
CA ALA A 318 2.77 18.26 -1.57
C ALA A 318 1.46 18.86 -1.02
N PRO A 319 0.28 18.20 -1.14
CA PRO A 319 -0.94 18.62 -0.46
C PRO A 319 -0.94 18.43 1.07
N CYS A 320 -0.24 17.41 1.60
CA CYS A 320 -0.22 17.13 3.04
C CYS A 320 0.51 18.21 3.84
N ASP A 321 1.60 18.75 3.30
CA ASP A 321 2.28 19.88 3.93
C ASP A 321 1.42 21.15 3.90
N ARG A 322 0.62 21.35 2.85
CA ARG A 322 -0.30 22.49 2.71
C ARG A 322 -1.35 22.54 3.83
N ALA A 323 -1.59 21.43 4.53
CA ALA A 323 -2.46 21.35 5.70
C ALA A 323 -1.76 21.74 7.03
N GLY A 324 -0.48 22.13 7.01
CA GLY A 324 0.18 22.90 8.07
C GLY A 324 0.42 22.21 9.42
N ARG A 325 0.49 20.88 9.50
CA ARG A 325 0.55 20.15 10.79
C ARG A 325 1.78 19.29 11.07
N VAL A 326 2.79 19.27 10.19
CA VAL A 326 3.97 18.40 10.42
C VAL A 326 4.93 19.03 11.45
N ASP A 327 5.14 20.34 11.43
CA ASP A 327 6.01 21.02 12.42
C ASP A 327 5.29 21.27 13.77
N GLN A 328 3.98 21.49 13.76
CA GLN A 328 3.21 21.81 14.98
C GLN A 328 3.24 20.65 16.01
N GLN A 329 3.07 19.40 15.55
CA GLN A 329 3.09 18.25 16.46
C GLN A 329 4.47 18.02 17.11
N ARG A 330 5.57 18.40 16.45
CA ARG A 330 6.92 18.26 17.01
C ARG A 330 7.22 19.35 18.04
N GLN A 331 6.72 20.57 17.83
CA GLN A 331 6.84 21.66 18.80
C GLN A 331 5.95 21.41 20.03
N ASP A 332 4.71 20.96 19.83
CA ASP A 332 3.79 20.64 20.92
C ASP A 332 4.35 19.51 21.83
N HIS A 333 5.00 18.49 21.25
CA HIS A 333 5.65 17.42 22.04
C HIS A 333 6.99 17.81 22.69
N GLN A 334 7.66 18.87 22.23
CA GLN A 334 8.87 19.39 22.89
C GLN A 334 8.54 20.41 24.00
N GLY A 335 7.36 21.04 23.97
CA GLY A 335 6.89 21.97 25.00
C GLY A 335 6.43 21.31 26.30
N ASP A 336 6.01 20.05 26.27
CA ASP A 336 5.38 19.35 27.41
C ASP A 336 6.35 18.56 28.30
N ARG A 337 7.65 18.89 28.33
CA ARG A 337 8.62 18.30 29.26
C ARG A 337 8.91 19.21 30.46
N GLU A 338 7.93 19.40 31.32
CA GLU A 338 8.17 19.65 32.75
C GLU A 338 7.50 18.54 33.59
N PRO A 339 8.18 18.01 34.63
CA PRO A 339 7.63 16.92 35.42
C PRO A 339 6.69 17.48 36.49
N GLN A 340 5.38 17.43 36.27
CA GLN A 340 4.40 17.62 37.33
C GLN A 340 3.54 16.37 37.49
N GLY A 341 3.74 15.68 38.62
CA GLY A 341 2.75 14.89 39.37
C GLY A 341 1.93 13.82 38.64
N LEU A 342 2.18 12.55 38.96
CA LEU A 342 1.26 11.43 38.72
C LEU A 342 -0.14 11.74 39.24
N GLY A 343 -1.13 11.80 38.35
CA GLY A 343 -2.55 11.93 38.68
C GLY A 343 -3.46 11.39 37.58
N ASP A 344 -4.10 10.25 37.88
CA ASP A 344 -5.29 9.63 37.28
C ASP A 344 -5.43 9.54 35.75
N GLY A 345 -5.38 8.30 35.25
CA GLY A 345 -5.45 7.93 33.84
C GLY A 345 -6.81 8.15 33.14
N PRO A 346 -6.90 7.77 31.84
CA PRO A 346 -7.89 8.27 30.88
C PRO A 346 -9.34 7.78 31.08
N HIS A 347 -9.65 7.10 32.18
CA HIS A 347 -11.01 6.65 32.51
C HIS A 347 -11.91 7.76 33.10
N ALA A 348 -11.35 8.89 33.54
CA ALA A 348 -12.13 9.98 34.16
C ALA A 348 -12.73 10.98 33.15
N ALA A 349 -12.15 11.11 31.95
CA ALA A 349 -12.59 12.07 30.94
C ALA A 349 -13.90 11.67 30.25
N PHE A 350 -14.24 10.37 30.23
CA PHE A 350 -15.45 9.86 29.59
C PHE A 350 -16.71 10.05 30.47
N ARG A 351 -16.57 10.13 31.80
CA ARG A 351 -17.70 10.29 32.74
C ARG A 351 -18.24 11.72 32.86
N ARG A 352 -17.52 12.73 32.38
CA ARG A 352 -17.95 14.15 32.52
C ARG A 352 -18.77 14.68 31.34
N LEU A 353 -18.87 13.95 30.23
CA LEU A 353 -19.56 14.43 29.02
C LEU A 353 -20.88 13.72 28.72
N HIS A 354 -21.19 12.60 29.37
CA HIS A 354 -22.46 11.89 29.19
C HIS A 354 -23.06 11.52 30.54
N GLY A 355 -24.13 12.22 30.90
CA GLY A 355 -24.96 11.89 32.05
C GLY A 355 -25.48 10.46 31.96
N SER A 356 -25.49 9.79 33.11
CA SER A 356 -25.90 8.41 33.37
C SER A 356 -27.01 7.87 32.45
N ARG A 357 -26.64 6.98 31.53
CA ARG A 357 -27.54 5.98 30.91
C ARG A 357 -26.77 4.66 30.77
N ASP A 358 -27.41 3.58 31.19
CA ASP A 358 -26.82 2.24 31.27
C ASP A 358 -26.56 1.62 29.89
N ALA A 359 -25.55 0.76 29.83
CA ALA A 359 -25.02 0.15 28.61
C ALA A 359 -25.94 -0.88 27.94
N SER A 360 -27.11 -1.19 28.51
CA SER A 360 -28.10 -2.09 27.91
C SER A 360 -28.92 -1.44 26.80
N ASP A 361 -29.14 -0.12 26.84
CA ASP A 361 -30.07 0.55 25.94
C ASP A 361 -29.42 0.95 24.60
N ALA A 362 -28.09 1.01 24.55
CA ALA A 362 -27.34 1.36 23.33
C ALA A 362 -27.27 0.18 22.31
N ALA A 363 -27.48 -1.05 22.75
CA ALA A 363 -27.47 -2.22 21.88
C ALA A 363 -28.76 -2.36 21.06
N ASP A 364 -29.91 -1.96 21.62
CA ASP A 364 -31.20 -2.06 20.94
C ASP A 364 -31.37 -1.00 19.85
N ASP A 365 -30.83 0.22 20.04
CA ASP A 365 -30.90 1.29 19.04
C ASP A 365 -30.06 1.00 17.78
N LEU A 366 -28.94 0.29 17.92
CA LEU A 366 -28.11 -0.13 16.78
C LEU A 366 -28.76 -1.25 15.95
N SER A 367 -29.52 -2.14 16.59
CA SER A 367 -30.25 -3.20 15.89
C SER A 367 -31.41 -2.64 15.03
N GLY A 368 -32.13 -1.65 15.55
CA GLY A 368 -33.25 -0.99 14.87
C GLY A 368 -32.82 -0.08 13.70
N ALA A 369 -31.65 0.53 13.79
CA ALA A 369 -31.08 1.34 12.70
C ALA A 369 -30.62 0.46 11.52
N THR A 370 -30.03 -0.70 11.82
CA THR A 370 -29.50 -1.63 10.80
C THR A 370 -30.63 -2.30 10.00
N GLN A 371 -31.76 -2.65 10.64
CA GLN A 371 -32.95 -3.18 9.94
C GLN A 371 -33.64 -2.15 9.03
N ARG A 372 -33.69 -0.88 9.44
CA ARG A 372 -34.27 0.20 8.59
C ARG A 372 -33.41 0.51 7.36
N GLN A 373 -32.09 0.34 7.47
CA GLN A 373 -31.16 0.56 6.37
C GLN A 373 -31.19 -0.61 5.35
N ALA A 374 -31.29 -1.86 5.84
CA ALA A 374 -31.50 -3.04 5.00
C ALA A 374 -32.83 -3.00 4.24
N GLY A 375 -33.92 -2.54 4.89
CA GLY A 375 -35.23 -2.39 4.25
C GLY A 375 -35.29 -1.33 3.14
N ARG A 376 -34.45 -0.27 3.22
CA ARG A 376 -34.35 0.75 2.17
C ARG A 376 -33.51 0.30 0.98
N GLN A 377 -32.44 -0.46 1.21
CA GLN A 377 -31.63 -1.05 0.12
C GLN A 377 -32.42 -2.09 -0.67
N HIS A 378 -33.26 -2.88 -0.02
CA HIS A 378 -34.02 -3.93 -0.70
C HIS A 378 -35.12 -3.39 -1.64
N ARG A 379 -35.70 -2.21 -1.36
CA ARG A 379 -36.65 -1.53 -2.27
C ARG A 379 -35.95 -0.92 -3.48
N SER A 380 -34.80 -0.27 -3.28
CA SER A 380 -34.03 0.35 -4.37
C SER A 380 -33.55 -0.66 -5.42
N VAL A 381 -33.19 -1.88 -5.01
CA VAL A 381 -32.78 -2.96 -5.94
C VAL A 381 -33.97 -3.52 -6.75
N ARG A 382 -35.18 -3.52 -6.17
CA ARG A 382 -36.40 -3.98 -6.85
C ARG A 382 -36.85 -3.01 -7.95
N ASP A 383 -36.77 -1.71 -7.66
CA ASP A 383 -37.15 -0.66 -8.62
C ASP A 383 -36.17 -0.62 -9.81
N HIS A 384 -34.89 -0.90 -9.60
CA HIS A 384 -33.90 -0.97 -10.67
C HIS A 384 -33.98 -2.22 -11.55
N GLN A 385 -34.57 -3.31 -11.06
CA GLN A 385 -34.80 -4.53 -11.86
C GLN A 385 -36.06 -4.43 -12.73
N LEU A 386 -37.08 -3.68 -12.31
CA LEU A 386 -38.28 -3.44 -13.09
C LEU A 386 -37.99 -2.55 -14.32
N ASP A 387 -37.14 -1.54 -14.16
CA ASP A 387 -36.75 -0.61 -15.23
C ASP A 387 -35.95 -1.30 -16.37
N ARG A 388 -35.17 -2.33 -16.02
CA ARG A 388 -34.42 -3.15 -17.02
C ARG A 388 -35.29 -4.15 -17.78
N ALA A 389 -36.46 -4.51 -17.27
CA ALA A 389 -37.38 -5.41 -17.94
C ALA A 389 -38.23 -4.68 -19.00
N GLU A 390 -38.47 -3.38 -18.82
CA GLU A 390 -39.28 -2.57 -19.75
C GLU A 390 -38.46 -2.07 -20.96
N ILE A 391 -37.14 -1.92 -20.82
CA ILE A 391 -36.22 -1.55 -21.90
C ILE A 391 -35.92 -2.72 -22.88
N ARG A 392 -36.27 -3.97 -22.53
CA ARG A 392 -36.12 -5.15 -23.42
C ARG A 392 -37.38 -5.52 -24.21
N ARG A 393 -38.46 -4.72 -24.12
CA ARG A 393 -39.71 -4.93 -24.89
C ARG A 393 -40.08 -3.76 -25.82
N ARG A 394 -39.13 -2.89 -26.11
CA ARG A 394 -39.15 -1.95 -27.25
C ARG A 394 -37.92 -2.21 -28.09
#